data_AF-A0A0D6XSI2-F1
#
_entry.id   AF-A0A0D6XSI2-F1
#
_cell.length_a   1.000
_cell.length_b   1.000
_cell.length_c   1.000
_cell.angle_alpha   90.00
_cell.angle_beta   90.00
_cell.angle_gamma   90.00
#
_symmetry.space_group_name_H-M   'P 1'
#
loop_
_entity.id
_entity.type
_entity.pdbx_description
1 polymer ?
#
loop_
_entity_poly.entity_id
_entity_poly.type
_entity_poly.pdbx_seq_one_letter_code
_entity_poly.pdbx_strand_id
1 'polypeptide(L)'
;MKYCTKCGHALTENQRFCNNCGQPVNVRPAVYVQEEKRSPWPWIFGIIGVLVLLAGIGFAGFQIYKNNTANQATQQAQNDSETPQTPSWNEAPSAQTSVNVLTDSFSADFMNTPNVGGYNGFKVGMTRSQIEQIAGQSTGMIQLLDSTVIEKFNNMGVAYDSNDRVSAVYVTPDNVATQTFTNFHGDPKMGGGSPMLYDNNPNNGYSIYVHTKNGYVVAIQNGPQY
;
A
#
# COMPACT_ATOMS: atom_id res chain seq x y z
N MET A 1 10.10 -44.83 -45.58
CA MET A 1 9.90 -45.33 -44.21
C MET A 1 11.25 -45.32 -43.51
N LYS A 2 11.34 -44.88 -42.25
CA LYS A 2 12.60 -44.89 -41.47
C LYS A 2 12.63 -46.15 -40.60
N TYR A 3 13.82 -46.65 -40.25
CA TYR A 3 13.99 -47.82 -39.39
C TYR A 3 14.92 -47.49 -38.23
N CYS A 4 14.74 -48.15 -37.09
CA CYS A 4 15.59 -47.99 -35.92
C CYS A 4 17.01 -48.48 -36.23
N THR A 5 18.02 -47.63 -36.00
CA THR A 5 19.43 -47.98 -36.25
C THR A 5 19.98 -49.04 -35.30
N LYS A 6 19.30 -49.33 -34.18
CA LYS A 6 19.70 -50.37 -33.22
C LYS A 6 19.01 -51.71 -33.42
N CYS A 7 17.71 -51.73 -33.73
CA CYS A 7 16.93 -52.98 -33.79
C CYS A 7 16.23 -53.25 -35.13
N GLY A 8 16.34 -52.36 -36.11
CA GLY A 8 15.73 -52.53 -37.43
C GLY A 8 14.21 -52.40 -37.47
N HIS A 9 13.54 -52.10 -36.36
CA HIS A 9 12.08 -51.90 -36.34
C HIS A 9 11.65 -50.67 -37.15
N ALA A 10 10.52 -50.76 -37.86
CA ALA A 10 9.99 -49.66 -38.66
C ALA A 10 9.54 -48.50 -37.76
N LEU A 11 9.86 -47.27 -38.19
CA LEU A 11 9.54 -46.06 -37.47
C LEU A 11 8.40 -45.27 -38.18
N THR A 12 7.32 -45.01 -37.45
CA THR A 12 6.30 -43.98 -37.73
C THR A 12 6.88 -42.56 -37.70
N GLU A 13 6.24 -41.66 -38.43
CA GLU A 13 6.62 -40.26 -38.57
C GLU A 13 6.56 -39.51 -37.22
N ASN A 14 7.55 -38.67 -36.93
CA ASN A 14 7.69 -37.87 -35.70
C ASN A 14 7.85 -38.62 -34.35
N GLN A 15 8.09 -39.94 -34.35
CA GLN A 15 8.38 -40.63 -33.08
C GLN A 15 9.72 -40.20 -32.48
N ARG A 16 9.73 -39.93 -31.16
CA ARG A 16 10.93 -39.49 -30.42
C ARG A 16 11.80 -40.66 -29.94
N PHE A 17 11.21 -41.84 -29.77
CA PHE A 17 11.88 -43.06 -29.29
C PHE A 17 11.30 -44.28 -30.01
N CYS A 18 12.12 -45.32 -30.21
CA CYS A 18 11.68 -46.58 -30.78
C CYS A 18 10.81 -47.34 -29.77
N ASN A 19 9.56 -47.62 -30.15
CA ASN A 19 8.59 -48.38 -29.36
C ASN A 19 9.00 -49.84 -29.06
N ASN A 20 9.93 -50.41 -29.84
CA ASN A 20 10.38 -51.78 -29.63
C ASN A 20 11.61 -51.91 -28.71
N CYS A 21 12.60 -51.02 -28.84
CA CYS A 21 13.86 -51.14 -28.09
C CYS A 21 14.21 -49.92 -27.20
N GLY A 22 13.36 -48.90 -27.17
CA GLY A 22 13.50 -47.71 -26.33
C GLY A 22 14.54 -46.69 -26.80
N GLN A 23 15.25 -46.93 -27.90
CA GLN A 23 16.30 -46.01 -28.35
C GLN A 23 15.72 -44.67 -28.85
N PRO A 24 16.26 -43.51 -28.42
CA PRO A 24 15.87 -42.22 -28.98
C PRO A 24 16.14 -42.16 -30.48
N VAL A 25 15.14 -41.68 -31.22
CA VAL A 25 15.24 -41.42 -32.66
C VAL A 25 15.70 -39.97 -32.81
N ASN A 26 16.97 -39.81 -33.16
CA ASN A 26 17.62 -38.50 -33.21
C ASN A 26 17.07 -37.69 -34.40
N VAL A 27 16.12 -36.80 -34.15
CA VAL A 27 15.58 -35.88 -35.17
C VAL A 27 16.57 -34.73 -35.30
N ARG A 28 17.21 -34.58 -36.47
CA ARG A 28 18.12 -33.45 -36.73
C ARG A 28 17.36 -32.14 -36.55
N PRO A 29 17.93 -31.12 -35.87
CA PRO A 29 17.27 -29.84 -35.70
C PRO A 29 17.18 -29.10 -37.05
N ALA A 30 16.08 -28.39 -37.25
CA ALA A 30 15.86 -27.56 -38.43
C ALA A 30 16.93 -26.46 -38.49
N VAL A 31 17.48 -26.25 -39.69
CA VAL A 31 18.43 -25.17 -39.99
C VAL A 31 17.65 -23.87 -40.05
N TYR A 32 17.93 -22.95 -39.13
CA TYR A 32 17.41 -21.59 -39.15
C TYR A 32 18.26 -20.76 -40.12
N VAL A 33 17.61 -20.19 -41.15
CA VAL A 33 18.24 -19.22 -42.06
C VAL A 33 18.41 -17.91 -41.29
N GLN A 34 19.65 -17.44 -41.14
CA GLN A 34 19.97 -16.13 -40.58
C GLN A 34 19.67 -15.04 -41.62
N GLU A 35 18.78 -14.11 -41.27
CA GLU A 35 18.55 -12.88 -42.02
C GLU A 35 19.41 -11.76 -41.42
N GLU A 36 20.36 -11.24 -42.20
CA GLU A 36 21.24 -10.15 -41.77
C GLU A 36 20.49 -8.81 -41.74
N LYS A 37 19.97 -8.44 -40.57
CA LYS A 37 19.30 -7.15 -40.36
C LYS A 37 20.35 -6.04 -40.14
N ARG A 38 20.60 -5.25 -41.18
CA ARG A 38 21.43 -4.03 -41.08
C ARG A 38 20.83 -3.05 -40.06
N SER A 39 21.71 -2.57 -39.18
CA SER A 39 21.42 -1.78 -37.98
C SER A 39 21.06 -0.31 -38.31
N PRO A 40 19.93 0.24 -37.83
CA PRO A 40 19.56 1.65 -37.99
C PRO A 40 20.08 2.46 -36.79
N TRP A 41 21.37 2.37 -36.49
CA TRP A 41 21.92 2.91 -35.25
C TRP A 41 21.99 4.45 -35.11
N PRO A 42 21.98 5.31 -36.16
CA PRO A 42 22.11 6.75 -35.90
C PRO A 42 20.81 7.45 -35.50
N TRP A 43 19.62 6.84 -35.71
CA TRP A 43 18.34 7.54 -35.48
C TRP A 43 17.83 7.40 -34.03
N ILE A 44 18.25 6.35 -33.33
CA ILE A 44 17.85 6.08 -31.94
C ILE A 44 18.42 7.15 -30.99
N PHE A 45 19.67 7.57 -31.18
CA PHE A 45 20.27 8.64 -30.36
C PHE A 45 19.60 10.01 -30.58
N GLY A 46 19.17 10.30 -31.81
CA GLY A 46 18.41 11.52 -32.11
C GLY A 46 17.06 11.56 -31.39
N ILE A 47 16.32 10.45 -31.42
CA ILE A 47 15.02 10.33 -30.73
C ILE A 47 15.20 10.39 -29.21
N ILE A 48 16.18 9.67 -28.67
CA ILE A 48 16.48 9.70 -27.22
C ILE A 48 16.88 11.12 -26.78
N GLY A 49 17.71 11.82 -27.55
CA GLY A 49 18.09 13.20 -27.27
C GLY A 49 16.89 14.15 -27.21
N VAL A 50 15.94 14.04 -28.15
CA VAL A 50 14.71 14.84 -28.16
C VAL A 50 13.80 14.50 -26.98
N LEU A 51 13.65 13.22 -26.62
CA LEU A 51 12.84 12.80 -25.47
C LEU A 51 13.42 13.31 -24.14
N VAL A 52 14.74 13.29 -23.98
CA VAL A 52 15.41 13.85 -22.78
C VAL A 52 15.23 15.37 -22.72
N LEU A 53 15.30 16.07 -23.85
CA LEU A 53 15.04 17.51 -23.93
C LEU A 53 13.58 17.85 -23.56
N LEU A 54 12.61 17.11 -24.10
CA LEU A 54 11.19 17.30 -23.78
C LEU A 54 10.88 16.98 -22.32
N ALA A 55 11.51 15.94 -21.75
CA ALA A 55 11.39 15.62 -20.32
C ALA A 55 11.99 16.72 -19.44
N GLY A 56 13.14 17.29 -19.82
CA GLY A 56 13.77 18.41 -19.10
C GLY A 56 12.92 19.68 -19.14
N ILE A 57 12.36 20.03 -20.30
CA ILE A 57 11.46 21.19 -20.45
C ILE A 57 10.16 20.97 -19.64
N GLY A 58 9.59 19.76 -19.68
CA GLY A 58 8.42 19.40 -18.88
C GLY A 58 8.69 19.49 -17.37
N PHE A 59 9.85 19.03 -16.90
CA PHE A 59 10.25 19.10 -15.49
C PHE A 59 10.45 20.55 -15.02
N ALA A 60 11.08 21.40 -15.83
CA ALA A 60 11.24 22.83 -15.52
C ALA A 60 9.88 23.56 -15.48
N GLY A 61 9.00 23.29 -16.45
CA GLY A 61 7.64 23.82 -16.46
C GLY A 61 6.81 23.38 -15.25
N PHE A 62 6.93 22.12 -14.84
CA PHE A 62 6.27 21.58 -13.65
C PHE A 62 6.75 22.26 -12.35
N GLN A 63 8.04 22.54 -12.22
CA GLN A 63 8.57 23.25 -11.05
C GLN A 63 8.11 24.71 -10.98
N ILE A 64 8.03 25.41 -12.12
CA ILE A 64 7.53 26.79 -12.17
C ILE A 64 6.01 26.82 -11.92
N TYR A 65 5.26 25.84 -12.44
CA TYR A 65 3.83 25.70 -12.17
C TYR A 65 3.54 25.52 -10.67
N LYS A 66 4.32 24.68 -9.98
CA LYS A 66 4.23 24.57 -8.51
C LYS A 66 4.55 25.89 -7.81
N ASN A 67 5.53 26.66 -8.31
CA ASN A 67 5.93 27.91 -7.69
C ASN A 67 4.91 29.05 -7.90
N ASN A 68 4.12 29.01 -8.97
CA ASN A 68 3.05 29.99 -9.23
C ASN A 68 1.72 29.69 -8.52
N THR A 69 1.56 28.49 -7.97
CA THR A 69 0.40 28.13 -7.12
C THR A 69 0.65 28.48 -5.64
N ALA A 70 1.87 28.92 -5.28
CA ALA A 70 2.28 29.26 -3.92
C ALA A 70 2.18 30.76 -3.56
N ASN A 71 1.77 31.62 -4.50
CA ASN A 71 1.80 33.09 -4.32
C ASN A 71 0.42 33.76 -4.22
N GLN A 72 -0.61 33.05 -3.73
CA GLN A 72 -1.87 33.68 -3.32
C GLN A 72 -2.31 33.19 -1.93
N ALA A 73 -1.56 33.56 -0.89
CA ALA A 73 -2.09 33.65 0.48
C ALA A 73 -1.11 34.42 1.39
N THR A 74 -1.00 35.73 1.22
CA THR A 74 -0.56 36.60 2.33
C THR A 74 -1.14 38.00 2.14
N GLN A 75 -2.32 38.20 2.74
CA GLN A 75 -2.71 39.37 3.54
C GLN A 75 -4.24 39.38 3.77
N GLN A 76 -4.70 38.84 4.90
CA GLN A 76 -5.77 39.43 5.72
C GLN A 76 -5.96 38.66 7.05
N ALA A 77 -5.64 39.36 8.14
CA ALA A 77 -6.23 39.41 9.49
C ALA A 77 -6.58 38.13 10.28
N GLN A 78 -6.11 38.13 11.54
CA GLN A 78 -6.42 37.25 12.67
C GLN A 78 -7.92 37.06 12.91
N ASN A 79 -8.36 35.80 13.02
CA ASN A 79 -9.09 35.24 14.17
C ASN A 79 -9.40 33.75 13.93
N ASP A 80 -9.02 32.93 14.91
CA ASP A 80 -9.43 31.55 15.21
C ASP A 80 -9.96 30.67 14.06
N SER A 81 -9.11 29.76 13.56
CA SER A 81 -9.49 28.49 12.90
C SER A 81 -8.25 27.64 12.61
N GLU A 82 -8.07 26.55 13.34
CA GLU A 82 -7.06 25.53 13.09
C GLU A 82 -7.31 24.87 11.72
N THR A 83 -6.31 24.94 10.83
CA THR A 83 -6.34 24.35 9.49
C THR A 83 -5.31 23.21 9.43
N PRO A 84 -5.59 22.08 8.74
CA PRO A 84 -4.80 20.84 8.83
C PRO A 84 -3.32 21.02 8.46
N GLN A 85 -2.43 20.63 9.37
CA GLN A 85 -0.99 20.72 9.19
C GLN A 85 -0.49 19.70 8.16
N THR A 86 0.15 20.18 7.09
CA THR A 86 1.11 19.40 6.30
C THR A 86 2.28 18.94 7.20
N PRO A 87 2.71 17.66 7.15
CA PRO A 87 3.72 17.16 8.08
C PRO A 87 5.07 17.84 7.86
N SER A 88 5.52 18.56 8.89
CA SER A 88 6.89 19.03 9.07
C SER A 88 7.68 17.91 9.75
N TRP A 89 8.72 17.39 9.10
CA TRP A 89 9.56 16.29 9.61
C TRP A 89 10.49 16.67 10.78
N ASN A 90 10.19 17.76 11.49
CA ASN A 90 10.97 18.27 12.61
C ASN A 90 10.27 18.09 13.97
N GLU A 91 9.09 17.48 14.01
CA GLU A 91 8.41 17.15 15.27
C GLU A 91 9.02 15.91 15.92
N ALA A 92 9.18 15.96 17.25
CA ALA A 92 9.70 14.84 18.01
C ALA A 92 8.81 13.59 17.78
N PRO A 93 9.41 12.37 17.71
CA PRO A 93 8.70 11.12 17.41
C PRO A 93 7.40 10.87 18.22
N SER A 94 7.29 11.45 19.42
CA SER A 94 6.14 11.30 20.31
C SER A 94 4.91 12.11 19.91
N ALA A 95 5.06 13.22 19.19
CA ALA A 95 3.92 14.08 18.84
C ALA A 95 3.03 13.43 17.77
N GLN A 96 3.65 12.80 16.77
CA GLN A 96 2.96 12.17 15.65
C GLN A 96 2.18 10.89 16.04
N THR A 97 2.51 10.33 17.21
CA THR A 97 1.85 9.12 17.74
C THR A 97 0.85 9.40 18.86
N SER A 98 0.65 10.67 19.23
CA SER A 98 -0.36 11.07 20.22
C SER A 98 -1.65 11.46 19.51
N VAL A 99 -2.69 10.65 19.65
CA VAL A 99 -3.99 10.85 18.97
C VAL A 99 -5.10 10.82 20.01
N ASN A 100 -5.81 11.94 20.15
CA ASN A 100 -7.03 11.98 20.94
C ASN A 100 -8.22 11.68 20.03
N VAL A 101 -8.86 10.53 20.26
CA VAL A 101 -10.00 10.09 19.45
C VAL A 101 -11.32 10.77 19.83
N LEU A 102 -11.35 11.61 20.87
CA LEU A 102 -12.54 12.34 21.32
C LEU A 102 -12.43 13.83 20.98
N THR A 103 -12.07 14.13 19.73
CA THR A 103 -12.00 15.49 19.19
C THR A 103 -12.70 15.59 17.85
N ASP A 104 -13.20 16.79 17.53
CA ASP A 104 -13.82 17.06 16.24
C ASP A 104 -12.81 16.91 15.09
N SER A 105 -11.53 17.23 15.33
CA SER A 105 -10.45 17.02 14.36
C SER A 105 -10.26 15.55 14.00
N PHE A 106 -10.28 14.64 14.99
CA PHE A 106 -10.21 13.21 14.71
C PHE A 106 -11.42 12.73 13.92
N SER A 107 -12.62 13.21 14.26
CA SER A 107 -13.83 12.92 13.49
C SER A 107 -13.70 13.36 12.03
N ALA A 108 -13.26 14.60 11.79
CA ALA A 108 -13.11 15.16 10.46
C ALA A 108 -12.01 14.45 9.65
N ASP A 109 -10.83 14.30 10.24
CA ASP A 109 -9.61 13.91 9.52
C ASP A 109 -9.45 12.39 9.40
N PHE A 110 -10.04 11.61 10.32
CA PHE A 110 -9.92 10.15 10.33
C PHE A 110 -11.25 9.42 10.11
N MET A 111 -12.30 9.78 10.85
CA MET A 111 -13.57 9.05 10.79
C MET A 111 -14.37 9.37 9.52
N ASN A 112 -14.25 10.59 9.00
CA ASN A 112 -15.04 11.10 7.87
C ASN A 112 -14.23 11.35 6.59
N THR A 113 -12.95 10.95 6.57
CA THR A 113 -12.03 11.14 5.43
C THR A 113 -11.36 9.81 5.06
N PRO A 114 -11.15 9.48 3.77
CA PRO A 114 -10.46 8.25 3.38
C PRO A 114 -9.00 8.24 3.85
N ASN A 115 -8.63 7.25 4.67
CA ASN A 115 -7.27 7.04 5.19
C ASN A 115 -6.79 5.59 5.03
N VAL A 116 -7.33 4.87 4.04
CA VAL A 116 -7.04 3.45 3.77
C VAL A 116 -5.54 3.17 3.57
N GLY A 117 -4.79 4.15 3.05
CA GLY A 117 -3.35 4.03 2.81
C GLY A 117 -2.46 4.32 4.02
N GLY A 118 -3.01 4.87 5.10
CA GLY A 118 -2.23 5.31 6.27
C GLY A 118 -2.77 6.57 6.93
N TYR A 119 -2.24 6.87 8.11
CA TYR A 119 -2.62 8.02 8.94
C TYR A 119 -1.42 8.49 9.79
N ASN A 120 -1.32 9.80 10.06
CA ASN A 120 -0.24 10.40 10.86
C ASN A 120 1.17 9.94 10.47
N GLY A 121 1.47 9.91 9.18
CA GLY A 121 2.79 9.54 8.67
C GLY A 121 3.05 8.02 8.57
N PHE A 122 2.25 7.19 9.25
CA PHE A 122 2.28 5.74 9.11
C PHE A 122 1.59 5.36 7.81
N LYS A 123 2.20 4.51 6.99
CA LYS A 123 1.66 4.13 5.67
C LYS A 123 1.78 2.63 5.43
N VAL A 124 0.78 2.10 4.72
CA VAL A 124 0.83 0.74 4.17
C VAL A 124 2.09 0.58 3.30
N GLY A 125 2.79 -0.54 3.44
CA GLY A 125 4.04 -0.87 2.75
C GLY A 125 5.33 -0.44 3.47
N MET A 126 5.25 0.34 4.56
CA MET A 126 6.42 0.68 5.37
C MET A 126 7.03 -0.56 6.03
N THR A 127 8.35 -0.56 6.24
CA THR A 127 9.01 -1.56 7.11
C THR A 127 8.86 -1.19 8.58
N ARG A 128 9.09 -2.16 9.47
CA ARG A 128 9.22 -1.90 10.91
C ARG A 128 10.24 -0.82 11.23
N SER A 129 11.42 -0.87 10.61
CA SER A 129 12.46 0.15 10.82
C SER A 129 12.01 1.57 10.43
N GLN A 130 11.22 1.72 9.36
CA GLN A 130 10.65 3.02 8.99
C GLN A 130 9.63 3.52 10.01
N ILE A 131 8.82 2.61 10.58
CA ILE A 131 7.89 2.95 11.66
C ILE A 131 8.65 3.39 12.91
N GLU A 132 9.70 2.66 13.29
CA GLU A 132 10.50 3.01 14.47
C GLU A 132 11.26 4.34 14.32
N GLN A 133 11.64 4.73 13.10
CA GLN A 133 12.20 6.06 12.83
C GLN A 133 11.18 7.19 13.07
N ILE A 134 9.90 6.92 12.82
CA ILE A 134 8.81 7.89 13.00
C ILE A 134 8.38 7.95 14.46
N ALA A 135 8.30 6.80 15.12
CA ALA A 135 7.55 6.63 16.36
C ALA A 135 8.40 6.25 17.57
N GLY A 136 9.66 5.88 17.36
CA GLY A 136 10.46 5.19 18.36
C GLY A 136 10.08 3.71 18.49
N GLN A 137 10.45 3.10 19.62
CA GLN A 137 10.23 1.67 19.84
C GLN A 137 8.76 1.35 20.11
N SER A 138 8.37 0.11 19.80
CA SER A 138 7.04 -0.40 20.11
C SER A 138 6.73 -0.28 21.61
N THR A 139 5.51 0.15 21.92
CA THR A 139 4.97 0.29 23.27
C THR A 139 4.08 -0.88 23.68
N GLY A 140 3.88 -1.87 22.81
CA GLY A 140 3.14 -3.09 23.15
C GLY A 140 2.51 -3.78 21.94
N MET A 141 1.74 -4.82 22.23
CA MET A 141 1.02 -5.60 21.22
C MET A 141 -0.46 -5.70 21.58
N ILE A 142 -1.34 -5.60 20.59
CA ILE A 142 -2.78 -5.84 20.72
C ILE A 142 -3.15 -7.01 19.81
N GLN A 143 -3.75 -8.05 20.38
CA GLN A 143 -4.34 -9.13 19.60
C GLN A 143 -5.86 -8.91 19.49
N LEU A 144 -6.34 -8.76 18.26
CA LEU A 144 -7.76 -8.64 17.93
C LEU A 144 -8.44 -10.03 17.91
N LEU A 145 -9.77 -10.04 17.85
CA LEU A 145 -10.58 -11.27 17.86
C LEU A 145 -10.39 -12.13 16.60
N ASP A 146 -10.07 -11.52 15.47
CA ASP A 146 -9.76 -12.18 14.20
C ASP A 146 -8.31 -12.71 14.13
N SER A 147 -7.60 -12.72 15.27
CA SER A 147 -6.19 -13.07 15.41
C SER A 147 -5.21 -12.08 14.77
N THR A 148 -5.67 -10.93 14.26
CA THR A 148 -4.78 -9.85 13.83
C THR A 148 -3.96 -9.36 15.01
N VAL A 149 -2.65 -9.26 14.81
CA VAL A 149 -1.71 -8.74 15.81
C VAL A 149 -1.26 -7.34 15.39
N ILE A 150 -1.53 -6.37 16.24
CA ILE A 150 -1.15 -4.97 16.07
C ILE A 150 0.04 -4.67 16.97
N GLU A 151 1.11 -4.16 16.38
CA GLU A 151 2.24 -3.56 17.09
C GLU A 151 1.94 -2.09 17.39
N LYS A 152 1.97 -1.72 18.66
CA LYS A 152 1.52 -0.42 19.18
C LYS A 152 2.70 0.55 19.30
N PHE A 153 2.45 1.80 18.97
CA PHE A 153 3.36 2.93 19.07
C PHE A 153 2.58 4.12 19.64
N ASN A 154 2.51 4.22 20.97
CA ASN A 154 1.63 5.15 21.69
C ASN A 154 0.16 5.02 21.21
N ASN A 155 -0.48 6.06 20.67
CA ASN A 155 -1.86 5.98 20.18
C ASN A 155 -1.99 5.56 18.71
N MET A 156 -0.91 5.08 18.10
CA MET A 156 -0.88 4.49 16.77
C MET A 156 -0.57 3.00 16.85
N GLY A 157 -0.96 2.23 15.84
CA GLY A 157 -0.59 0.83 15.71
C GLY A 157 -0.53 0.36 14.27
N VAL A 158 0.19 -0.72 14.03
CA VAL A 158 0.32 -1.33 12.69
C VAL A 158 0.21 -2.84 12.76
N ALA A 159 -0.43 -3.43 11.75
CA ALA A 159 -0.29 -4.85 11.46
C ALA A 159 0.71 -5.03 10.32
N TYR A 160 1.47 -6.13 10.36
CA TYR A 160 2.43 -6.49 9.31
C TYR A 160 1.93 -7.68 8.50
N ASP A 161 2.26 -7.71 7.21
CA ASP A 161 2.09 -8.88 6.35
C ASP A 161 3.23 -9.89 6.53
N SER A 162 3.19 -10.97 5.75
CA SER A 162 4.23 -12.02 5.76
C SER A 162 5.61 -11.55 5.28
N ASN A 163 5.71 -10.35 4.68
CA ASN A 163 6.94 -9.75 4.21
C ASN A 163 7.49 -8.68 5.18
N ASP A 164 6.95 -8.62 6.41
CA ASP A 164 7.26 -7.59 7.42
C ASP A 164 7.01 -6.16 6.90
N ARG A 165 5.96 -6.00 6.09
CA ARG A 165 5.47 -4.71 5.60
C ARG A 165 4.14 -4.36 6.25
N VAL A 166 3.94 -3.08 6.57
CA VAL A 166 2.67 -2.61 7.14
C VAL A 166 1.54 -2.95 6.17
N SER A 167 0.59 -3.76 6.63
CA SER A 167 -0.61 -4.15 5.88
C SER A 167 -1.81 -3.30 6.25
N ALA A 168 -1.84 -2.78 7.48
CA ALA A 168 -2.87 -1.88 7.98
C ALA A 168 -2.32 -0.95 9.06
N VAL A 169 -2.87 0.27 9.11
CA VAL A 169 -2.60 1.27 10.14
C VAL A 169 -3.84 1.44 11.02
N TYR A 170 -3.63 1.56 12.31
CA TYR A 170 -4.67 1.68 13.34
C TYR A 170 -4.40 2.89 14.22
N VAL A 171 -5.48 3.49 14.74
CA VAL A 171 -5.41 4.36 15.93
C VAL A 171 -5.76 3.52 17.15
N THR A 172 -4.90 3.53 18.17
CA THR A 172 -4.99 2.68 19.37
C THR A 172 -5.11 3.55 20.62
N PRO A 173 -6.30 4.11 20.90
CA PRO A 173 -6.48 5.03 22.01
C PRO A 173 -6.25 4.34 23.36
N ASP A 174 -5.82 5.11 24.36
CA ASP A 174 -5.69 4.62 25.72
C ASP A 174 -6.99 4.83 26.51
N ASN A 175 -7.51 3.74 27.08
CA ASN A 175 -8.58 3.76 28.09
C ASN A 175 -9.87 4.51 27.66
N VAL A 176 -10.23 4.46 26.37
CA VAL A 176 -11.49 5.03 25.88
C VAL A 176 -12.60 4.01 25.98
N ALA A 177 -13.57 4.26 26.86
CA ALA A 177 -14.76 3.42 26.97
C ALA A 177 -15.58 3.45 25.67
N THR A 178 -16.10 2.31 25.24
CA THR A 178 -16.92 2.19 24.02
C THR A 178 -18.13 3.12 24.07
N GLN A 179 -18.78 3.27 25.23
CA GLN A 179 -19.91 4.19 25.36
C GLN A 179 -19.49 5.65 25.18
N THR A 180 -18.34 6.06 25.72
CA THR A 180 -17.83 7.43 25.54
C THR A 180 -17.52 7.72 24.07
N PHE A 181 -16.90 6.76 23.39
CA PHE A 181 -16.64 6.87 21.96
C PHE A 181 -17.94 6.96 21.15
N THR A 182 -18.94 6.12 21.45
CA THR A 182 -20.25 6.11 20.79
C THR A 182 -21.02 7.43 21.04
N ASN A 183 -20.97 7.96 22.26
CA ASN A 183 -21.61 9.23 22.59
C ASN A 183 -21.01 10.40 21.79
N PHE A 184 -19.71 10.33 21.48
CA PHE A 184 -19.02 11.38 20.73
C PHE A 184 -19.20 11.25 19.22
N HIS A 185 -19.02 10.03 18.67
CA HIS A 185 -19.02 9.77 17.23
C HIS A 185 -20.38 9.34 16.67
N GLY A 186 -21.37 9.11 17.53
CA GLY A 186 -22.68 8.56 17.19
C GLY A 186 -22.70 7.04 17.16
N ASP A 187 -23.88 6.49 16.88
CA ASP A 187 -24.09 5.04 16.85
C ASP A 187 -23.39 4.37 15.65
N PRO A 188 -22.82 3.15 15.84
CA PRO A 188 -22.33 2.37 14.71
C PRO A 188 -23.46 2.06 13.72
N LYS A 189 -23.14 1.99 12.43
CA LYS A 189 -24.08 1.59 11.37
C LYS A 189 -24.41 0.11 11.42
N MET A 190 -23.44 -0.71 11.78
CA MET A 190 -23.62 -2.15 12.02
C MET A 190 -22.84 -2.55 13.27
N GLY A 191 -23.44 -3.35 14.16
CA GLY A 191 -22.81 -3.64 15.45
C GLY A 191 -23.54 -4.64 16.36
N GLY A 192 -22.97 -4.82 17.55
CA GLY A 192 -23.32 -5.85 18.55
C GLY A 192 -22.12 -6.64 19.07
N GLY A 193 -20.94 -6.48 18.44
CA GLY A 193 -19.68 -7.13 18.78
C GLY A 193 -18.47 -6.34 18.27
N SER A 194 -17.30 -6.98 18.18
CA SER A 194 -16.05 -6.36 17.71
C SER A 194 -15.60 -7.02 16.40
N PRO A 195 -15.39 -6.26 15.31
CA PRO A 195 -15.49 -4.80 15.23
C PRO A 195 -16.93 -4.27 15.13
N MET A 196 -17.14 -3.05 15.61
CA MET A 196 -18.31 -2.22 15.30
C MET A 196 -18.00 -1.41 14.02
N LEU A 197 -18.97 -1.26 13.12
CA LEU A 197 -18.78 -0.55 11.85
C LEU A 197 -19.44 0.83 11.90
N TYR A 198 -18.62 1.88 11.81
CA TYR A 198 -19.07 3.28 11.90
C TYR A 198 -19.28 3.94 10.53
N ASP A 199 -18.60 3.46 9.49
CA ASP A 199 -18.87 3.83 8.10
C ASP A 199 -18.97 2.58 7.22
N ASN A 200 -20.07 2.48 6.48
CA ASN A 200 -20.37 1.41 5.53
C ASN A 200 -20.87 1.95 4.18
N ASN A 201 -20.55 3.20 3.83
CA ASN A 201 -21.05 3.82 2.61
C ASN A 201 -20.25 3.32 1.39
N PRO A 202 -20.80 2.46 0.53
CA PRO A 202 -20.03 1.79 -0.53
C PRO A 202 -19.44 2.73 -1.60
N ASN A 203 -19.75 4.02 -1.56
CA ASN A 203 -19.34 5.01 -2.57
C ASN A 203 -18.20 5.93 -2.11
N ASN A 204 -17.73 5.84 -0.86
CA ASN A 204 -16.66 6.71 -0.34
C ASN A 204 -15.27 6.04 -0.35
N GLY A 205 -15.19 4.73 -0.64
CA GLY A 205 -13.94 4.00 -0.77
C GLY A 205 -13.25 3.61 0.54
N TYR A 206 -13.91 3.73 1.70
CA TYR A 206 -13.36 3.30 2.99
C TYR A 206 -14.44 2.89 3.98
N SER A 207 -14.07 2.10 4.98
CA SER A 207 -14.92 1.77 6.12
C SER A 207 -14.19 2.05 7.42
N ILE A 208 -14.97 2.43 8.45
CA ILE A 208 -14.43 2.64 9.80
C ILE A 208 -14.77 1.45 10.69
N TYR A 209 -13.75 0.67 11.03
CA TYR A 209 -13.85 -0.49 11.90
C TYR A 209 -13.34 -0.13 13.29
N VAL A 210 -14.20 -0.21 14.30
CA VAL A 210 -13.87 0.07 15.71
C VAL A 210 -13.83 -1.25 16.46
N HIS A 211 -12.62 -1.70 16.80
CA HIS A 211 -12.40 -2.90 17.59
C HIS A 211 -12.52 -2.58 19.07
N THR A 212 -13.30 -3.38 19.78
CA THR A 212 -13.53 -3.24 21.22
C THR A 212 -13.13 -4.51 21.97
N LYS A 213 -12.72 -4.33 23.23
CA LYS A 213 -12.42 -5.41 24.18
C LYS A 213 -12.79 -4.96 25.59
N ASN A 214 -13.56 -5.79 26.30
CA ASN A 214 -13.99 -5.52 27.68
C ASN A 214 -14.65 -4.15 27.89
N GLY A 215 -15.42 -3.66 26.89
CA GLY A 215 -16.09 -2.35 26.97
C GLY A 215 -15.20 -1.14 26.65
N TYR A 216 -14.00 -1.36 26.15
CA TYR A 216 -13.07 -0.30 25.71
C TYR A 216 -12.77 -0.41 24.21
N VAL A 217 -12.56 0.73 23.56
CA VAL A 217 -12.00 0.80 22.21
C VAL A 217 -10.50 0.47 22.29
N VAL A 218 -10.05 -0.49 21.49
CA VAL A 218 -8.64 -0.93 21.47
C VAL A 218 -7.92 -0.62 20.17
N ALA A 219 -8.66 -0.56 19.06
CA ALA A 219 -8.12 -0.19 17.76
C ALA A 219 -9.22 0.38 16.86
N ILE A 220 -8.88 1.36 16.04
CA ILE A 220 -9.76 1.95 15.04
C ILE A 220 -9.03 1.89 13.70
N GLN A 221 -9.67 1.34 12.69
CA GLN A 221 -9.12 1.22 11.35
C GLN A 221 -9.99 1.99 10.36
N ASN A 222 -9.34 2.83 9.55
CA ASN A 222 -9.90 3.32 8.29
C ASN A 222 -9.42 2.36 7.20
N GLY A 223 -10.23 1.35 6.91
CA GLY A 223 -9.86 0.19 6.11
C GLY A 223 -10.57 0.16 4.75
N PRO A 224 -10.14 -0.73 3.83
CA PRO A 224 -10.83 -0.94 2.58
C PRO A 224 -12.24 -1.49 2.81
N GLN A 225 -13.12 -1.24 1.84
CA GLN A 225 -14.42 -1.88 1.73
C GLN A 225 -14.26 -3.21 0.99
N TYR A 226 -14.96 -4.25 1.44
CA TYR A 226 -14.98 -5.58 0.83
C TYR A 226 -16.33 -5.89 0.21
#